data_AF-E0P2M7-F1
#
_entry.id   AF-E0P2M7-F1
#
_cell.length_a   1.000
_cell.length_b   1.000
_cell.length_c   1.000
_cell.angle_alpha   90.00
_cell.angle_beta   90.00
_cell.angle_gamma   90.00
#
_symmetry.space_group_name_H-M   'P 1'
#
loop_
_entity.id
_entity.type
_entity.pdbx_description
1 polymer ?
#
loop_
_entity_poly.entity_id
_entity_poly.type
_entity_poly.pdbx_seq_one_letter_code
_entity_poly.pdbx_strand_id
1 'polypeptide(L)' 'MPAKPYDWMGRPPSVNRFMGLSWLAARLYPQESGVNLHEEMKMYYHLFYHYDLSDAECDALLAQDHVVP' A
#
# COMPACT_ATOMS: atom_id res chain seq x y z
N MET A 1 -1.51 -1.04 -8.91
CA MET A 1 -1.82 -1.08 -7.47
C MET A 1 -1.23 -2.36 -6.89
N PRO A 2 -0.57 -2.32 -5.74
CA PRO A 2 0.05 -3.50 -5.15
C PRO A 2 -1.02 -4.51 -4.72
N ALA A 3 -0.74 -5.80 -4.93
CA ALA A 3 -1.74 -6.86 -4.78
C ALA A 3 -1.28 -8.07 -3.94
N LYS A 4 -0.19 -7.95 -3.19
CA LYS A 4 0.36 -9.05 -2.39
C LYS A 4 0.42 -8.70 -0.90
N PRO A 5 0.04 -9.63 0.00
CA PRO A 5 -0.56 -10.94 -0.29
C PRO A 5 -1.99 -10.84 -0.83
N TYR A 6 -2.63 -9.68 -0.63
CA TYR A 6 -3.99 -9.41 -1.07
C TYR A 6 -4.06 -8.03 -1.71
N ASP A 7 -5.02 -7.87 -2.61
CA ASP A 7 -5.32 -6.62 -3.30
C ASP A 7 -5.72 -5.50 -2.31
N TRP A 8 -5.13 -4.30 -2.48
CA TRP A 8 -5.37 -3.12 -1.64
C TRP A 8 -6.71 -2.40 -1.88
N MET A 9 -7.33 -2.52 -3.05
CA MET A 9 -8.65 -1.90 -3.34
C MET A 9 -9.65 -2.85 -4.02
N GLY A 10 -9.28 -4.10 -4.18
CA GLY A 10 -9.98 -5.10 -4.96
C GLY A 10 -11.15 -5.73 -4.20
N ARG A 11 -11.48 -6.95 -4.63
CA ARG A 11 -12.58 -7.74 -4.08
C ARG A 11 -12.04 -8.97 -3.34
N PRO A 12 -12.62 -9.34 -2.18
CA PRO A 12 -13.72 -8.65 -1.50
C PRO A 12 -13.29 -7.35 -0.80
N PRO A 13 -14.24 -6.43 -0.51
CA PRO A 13 -14.01 -5.31 0.41
C PRO A 13 -13.37 -5.80 1.72
N SER A 14 -12.26 -5.21 2.14
CA SER A 14 -11.57 -5.59 3.37
C SER A 14 -10.81 -4.42 4.00
N VAL A 15 -10.15 -4.69 5.12
CA VAL A 15 -9.22 -3.76 5.80
C VAL A 15 -8.12 -3.23 4.87
N ASN A 16 -7.81 -3.94 3.78
CA ASN A 16 -6.79 -3.53 2.81
C ASN A 16 -7.10 -2.20 2.13
N ARG A 17 -8.38 -1.78 2.13
CA ARG A 17 -8.77 -0.47 1.60
C ARG A 17 -8.14 0.69 2.34
N PHE A 18 -7.78 0.55 3.61
CA PHE A 18 -7.03 1.59 4.31
C PHE A 18 -5.66 1.79 3.64
N MET A 19 -4.95 0.70 3.36
CA MET A 19 -3.68 0.75 2.62
C MET A 19 -3.88 1.32 1.20
N GLY A 20 -4.96 0.91 0.52
CA GLY A 20 -5.35 1.44 -0.79
C GLY A 20 -5.62 2.95 -0.80
N LEU A 21 -6.26 3.49 0.24
CA LEU A 21 -6.51 4.93 0.39
C LEU A 21 -5.22 5.71 0.61
N SER A 22 -4.32 5.21 1.46
CA SER A 22 -3.02 5.86 1.68
C SER A 22 -2.15 5.84 0.42
N TRP A 23 -2.14 4.73 -0.32
CA TRP A 23 -1.49 4.64 -1.64
C TRP A 23 -2.07 5.65 -2.64
N LEU A 24 -3.40 5.77 -2.70
CA LEU A 24 -4.06 6.70 -3.60
C LEU A 24 -3.78 8.16 -3.22
N ALA A 25 -3.84 8.50 -1.93
CA ALA A 25 -3.57 9.84 -1.43
C ALA A 25 -2.13 10.27 -1.72
N ALA A 26 -1.15 9.41 -1.43
CA ALA A 26 0.26 9.65 -1.72
C ALA A 26 0.52 9.90 -3.22
N ARG A 27 -0.27 9.29 -4.11
CA ARG A 27 -0.10 9.39 -5.56
C ARG A 27 -0.86 10.55 -6.20
N LEU A 28 -2.09 10.81 -5.78
CA LEU A 28 -2.92 11.86 -6.35
C LEU A 28 -2.65 13.24 -5.73
N TYR A 29 -2.24 13.28 -4.46
CA TYR A 29 -2.02 14.52 -3.70
C TYR A 29 -0.67 14.47 -2.95
N PRO A 30 0.46 14.32 -3.66
CA PRO A 30 1.76 14.15 -3.02
C PRO A 30 2.21 15.36 -2.19
N GLN A 31 1.70 16.57 -2.46
CA GLN A 31 2.08 17.78 -1.71
C GLN A 31 1.18 18.01 -0.48
N GLU A 32 -0.06 17.55 -0.53
CA GLU A 32 -1.09 17.84 0.45
C GLU A 32 -1.35 16.68 1.42
N SER A 33 -1.14 15.43 0.97
CA SER A 33 -1.48 14.25 1.76
C SER A 33 -0.58 14.07 2.99
N GLY A 34 0.69 14.47 2.89
CA GLY A 34 1.70 14.23 3.93
C GLY A 34 1.99 12.75 4.20
N VAL A 35 1.54 11.84 3.33
CA VAL A 35 1.69 10.40 3.52
C VAL A 35 3.10 9.97 3.15
N ASN A 36 3.84 9.44 4.14
CA ASN A 36 5.04 8.64 3.87
C ASN A 36 4.61 7.19 3.61
N LEU A 37 4.55 6.82 2.32
CA LEU A 37 3.98 5.55 1.92
C LEU A 37 4.77 4.34 2.46
N HIS A 38 6.10 4.43 2.60
CA HIS A 38 6.90 3.34 3.17
C HIS A 38 6.59 3.10 4.64
N GLU A 39 6.46 4.17 5.42
CA GLU A 39 6.11 4.07 6.85
C GLU A 39 4.70 3.48 7.02
N GLU A 40 3.76 3.93 6.21
CA GLU A 40 2.39 3.42 6.24
C GLU A 40 2.33 1.93 5.87
N MET A 41 3.04 1.52 4.82
CA MET A 41 3.14 0.10 4.43
C MET A 41 3.71 -0.74 5.55
N LYS A 42 4.82 -0.34 6.15
CA LYS A 42 5.47 -1.07 7.25
C LYS A 42 4.54 -1.20 8.46
N MET A 43 3.89 -0.10 8.86
CA MET A 43 2.92 -0.11 9.96
C MET A 43 1.74 -1.04 9.65
N TYR A 44 1.17 -0.97 8.45
CA TYR A 44 0.03 -1.77 8.04
C TYR A 44 0.38 -3.28 8.04
N TYR A 45 1.50 -3.67 7.44
CA TYR A 45 1.91 -5.08 7.36
C TYR A 45 2.26 -5.64 8.74
N HIS A 46 2.89 -4.84 9.60
CA HIS A 46 3.13 -5.24 10.98
C HIS A 46 1.81 -5.48 11.73
N LEU A 47 0.86 -4.55 11.65
CA LEU A 47 -0.38 -4.62 12.42
C LEU A 47 -1.32 -5.74 11.96
N PHE A 48 -1.54 -5.87 10.65
CA PHE A 48 -2.56 -6.78 10.10
C PHE A 48 -2.02 -8.14 9.68
N TYR A 49 -0.73 -8.21 9.31
CA TYR A 49 -0.11 -9.44 8.82
C TYR A 49 1.01 -9.96 9.73
N HIS A 50 1.32 -9.26 10.83
CA HIS A 50 2.41 -9.61 11.75
C HIS A 50 3.74 -9.80 11.02
N TYR A 51 3.99 -8.95 10.01
CA TYR A 51 5.15 -9.04 9.14
C TYR A 51 5.90 -7.71 9.07
N ASP A 52 7.18 -7.75 9.38
CA ASP A 52 8.06 -6.57 9.35
C ASP A 52 8.64 -6.39 7.95
N LEU A 53 8.04 -5.46 7.19
CA LEU A 53 8.43 -5.20 5.82
C LEU A 53 9.73 -4.38 5.73
N SER A 54 10.67 -4.81 4.90
CA SER A 54 11.87 -4.02 4.59
C SER A 54 11.61 -2.95 3.54
N ASP A 55 12.48 -1.94 3.44
CA ASP A 55 12.36 -0.92 2.37
C ASP A 55 12.46 -1.53 0.96
N ALA A 56 13.34 -2.51 0.78
CA ALA A 56 13.49 -3.21 -0.50
C ALA A 56 12.20 -3.97 -0.89
N GLU A 57 11.48 -4.51 0.09
CA GLU A 57 10.19 -5.17 -0.14
C GLU A 57 9.09 -4.15 -0.43
N CYS A 58 9.11 -2.97 0.22
CA CYS A 58 8.21 -1.87 -0.13
C CYS A 58 8.37 -1.50 -1.60
N ASP A 59 9.61 -1.24 -2.02
CA ASP A 59 9.94 -0.89 -3.40
C ASP A 59 9.49 -1.97 -4.39
N ALA A 60 9.75 -3.25 -4.06
CA ALA A 60 9.36 -4.38 -4.90
C ALA A 60 7.84 -4.52 -5.04
N LEU A 61 7.07 -4.24 -3.99
CA LEU A 61 5.61 -4.26 -4.02
C LEU A 61 5.05 -3.09 -4.84
N LEU A 62 5.62 -1.90 -4.69
CA LEU A 62 5.21 -0.70 -5.43
C LEU A 62 5.59 -0.80 -6.92
N ALA A 63 6.71 -1.44 -7.26
CA ALA A 63 7.11 -1.69 -8.65
C ALA A 63 6.15 -2.64 -9.39
N GLN A 64 5.39 -3.46 -8.66
CA GLN A 64 4.33 -4.32 -9.21
C GLN A 64 3.01 -3.57 -9.43
N ASP A 65 3.04 -2.22 -9.49
CA ASP A 65 1.89 -1.39 -9.81
C ASP A 65 1.40 -1.63 -11.25
N HIS A 66 0.65 -2.72 -11.46
CA HIS A 66 -0.10 -2.92 -12.69
C HIS A 66 -1.22 -1.87 -12.74
N VAL A 67 -1.08 -0.90 -13.65
CA VAL A 67 -2.18 -0.07 -14.12
C VAL A 67 -2.92 -0.95 -15.12
N VAL A 68 -4.09 -1.47 -14.74
CA VAL A 68 -5.00 -2.04 -15.73
C VAL A 68 -5.45 -0.89 -16.62
N PRO A 69 -5.28 -0.97 -17.96
CA PRO A 69 -5.74 0.07 -18.87
C PRO A 69 -7.27 0.24 -18.83
#